data_AF-A0A5K1G3Q1-F1
#
_entry.id   AF-A0A5K1G3Q1-F1
#
_cell.length_a   1.000
_cell.length_b   1.000
_cell.length_c   1.000
_cell.angle_alpha   90.00
_cell.angle_beta   90.00
_cell.angle_gamma   90.00
#
_symmetry.space_group_name_H-M   'P 1'
#
loop_
_entity.id
_entity.type
_entity.pdbx_description
1 polymer ?
#
loop_
_entity_poly.entity_id
_entity_poly.type
_entity_poly.pdbx_seq_one_letter_code
_entity_poly.pdbx_strand_id
1 'polypeptide(L)'
;ELIKGQLQCMGDGDKVFGQISWLSTTSIVLILGTVLSVLFSAMLSGSKKHRQRGVQVDVGGDPGFTVRSARFPSLVEVPWEGGTNLAVVFEQSCQKHASNPFLGTRNVIKKETTTSADGRTFEKLQMSDYKWLTFTETFQHASDFASGLIKLGHDKSDRAAIFAETRAEWFISLQ
;
A
#
# COMPACT_ATOMS: atom_id res chain seq x y z
N GLU A 1 38.02 -32.97 -73.78
CA GLU A 1 36.84 -32.79 -72.92
C GLU A 1 36.86 -33.59 -71.59
N LEU A 2 37.67 -34.64 -71.43
CA LEU A 2 37.63 -35.48 -70.21
C LEU A 2 38.20 -34.87 -68.91
N ILE A 3 39.19 -33.97 -68.99
CA ILE A 3 39.83 -33.40 -67.79
C ILE A 3 38.97 -32.30 -67.13
N LYS A 4 38.15 -31.59 -67.89
CA LYS A 4 37.23 -30.57 -67.35
C LYS A 4 36.08 -31.18 -66.53
N GLY A 5 35.64 -32.41 -66.86
CA GLY A 5 34.60 -33.10 -66.09
C GLY A 5 35.08 -33.56 -64.70
N GLN A 6 36.33 -34.01 -64.57
CA GLN A 6 36.89 -34.50 -63.31
C GLN A 6 37.19 -33.39 -62.28
N LEU A 7 37.65 -32.21 -62.73
CA LEU A 7 37.85 -31.04 -61.88
C LEU A 7 36.51 -30.45 -61.39
N GLN A 8 35.46 -30.52 -62.19
CA GLN A 8 34.10 -30.12 -61.79
C GLN A 8 33.55 -31.03 -60.68
N CYS A 9 33.82 -32.35 -60.73
CA CYS A 9 33.37 -33.30 -59.71
C CYS A 9 34.11 -33.14 -58.36
N MET A 10 35.39 -32.74 -58.35
CA MET A 10 36.13 -32.47 -57.09
C MET A 10 35.69 -31.15 -56.43
N GLY A 11 35.43 -30.09 -57.21
CA GLY A 11 34.98 -28.80 -56.67
C GLY A 11 33.55 -28.79 -56.13
N ASP A 12 32.72 -29.76 -56.51
CA ASP A 12 31.35 -29.92 -56.01
C ASP A 12 31.32 -30.66 -54.66
N GLY A 13 32.22 -31.63 -54.47
CA GLY A 13 32.41 -32.34 -53.20
C GLY A 13 32.83 -31.40 -52.06
N ASP A 14 33.76 -30.48 -52.30
CA ASP A 14 34.22 -29.49 -51.32
C ASP A 14 33.14 -28.46 -50.95
N LYS A 15 32.28 -28.09 -51.90
CA LYS A 15 31.12 -27.21 -51.66
C LYS A 15 30.06 -27.93 -50.82
N VAL A 16 29.78 -29.19 -51.11
CA VAL A 16 28.85 -30.02 -50.34
C VAL A 16 29.39 -30.26 -48.92
N PHE A 17 30.69 -30.52 -48.76
CA PHE A 17 31.32 -30.69 -47.44
C PHE A 17 31.33 -29.39 -46.62
N GLY A 18 31.64 -28.26 -47.26
CA GLY A 18 31.58 -26.94 -46.64
C GLY A 18 30.16 -26.55 -46.22
N GLN A 19 29.16 -26.88 -47.04
CA GLN A 19 27.74 -26.62 -46.76
C GLN A 19 27.21 -27.51 -45.63
N ILE A 20 27.58 -28.81 -45.57
CA ILE A 20 27.25 -29.71 -44.45
C ILE A 20 27.93 -29.25 -43.15
N SER A 21 29.19 -28.80 -43.24
CA SER A 21 29.94 -28.25 -42.10
C SER A 21 29.28 -26.99 -41.53
N TRP A 22 28.89 -26.04 -42.40
CA TRP A 22 28.16 -24.82 -42.02
C TRP A 22 26.77 -25.11 -41.44
N LEU A 23 26.05 -26.08 -41.99
CA LEU A 23 24.73 -26.49 -41.47
C LEU A 23 24.84 -27.16 -40.09
N SER A 24 25.93 -27.90 -39.83
CA SER A 24 26.18 -28.53 -38.53
C SER A 24 26.58 -27.51 -37.45
N THR A 25 27.44 -26.54 -37.77
CA THR A 25 27.90 -25.52 -36.81
C THR A 25 26.81 -24.52 -36.46
N THR A 26 25.99 -24.12 -37.44
CA THR A 26 24.81 -23.27 -37.18
C THR A 26 23.77 -23.97 -36.31
N SER A 27 23.55 -25.27 -36.54
CA SER A 27 22.65 -26.09 -35.70
C SER A 27 23.15 -26.20 -34.26
N ILE A 28 24.45 -26.39 -34.04
CA ILE A 28 25.04 -26.47 -32.69
C ILE A 28 24.92 -25.12 -31.96
N VAL A 29 25.15 -23.99 -32.63
CA VAL A 29 25.02 -22.66 -32.04
C VAL A 29 23.56 -22.35 -31.68
N LEU A 30 22.59 -22.76 -32.50
CA LEU A 30 21.17 -22.63 -32.18
C LEU A 30 20.76 -23.50 -30.98
N ILE A 31 21.30 -24.71 -30.87
CA ILE A 31 21.04 -25.60 -29.73
C ILE A 31 21.65 -25.01 -28.45
N LEU A 32 22.91 -24.57 -28.49
CA LEU A 32 23.55 -23.94 -27.33
C LEU A 32 22.84 -22.65 -26.92
N GLY A 33 22.39 -21.84 -27.88
CA GLY A 33 21.62 -20.63 -27.63
C GLY A 33 20.26 -20.88 -26.98
N THR A 34 19.54 -21.92 -27.43
CA THR A 34 18.25 -22.31 -26.84
C THR A 34 18.42 -22.93 -25.46
N VAL A 35 19.44 -23.76 -25.24
CA VAL A 35 19.75 -24.31 -23.92
C VAL A 35 20.13 -23.20 -22.95
N LEU A 36 20.97 -22.25 -23.36
CA LEU A 36 21.39 -21.13 -22.51
C LEU A 36 20.21 -20.21 -22.16
N SER A 37 19.29 -19.94 -23.11
CA SER A 37 18.12 -19.10 -22.85
C SER A 37 17.11 -19.76 -21.92
N VAL A 38 16.93 -21.09 -22.02
CA VAL A 38 16.08 -21.87 -21.11
C VAL A 38 16.69 -21.92 -19.70
N LEU A 39 17.99 -22.15 -19.59
CA LEU A 39 18.69 -22.15 -18.29
C LEU A 39 18.67 -20.77 -17.63
N PHE A 40 18.91 -19.71 -18.40
CA PHE A 40 18.84 -18.33 -17.92
C PHE A 40 17.41 -17.95 -17.49
N SER A 41 16.40 -18.36 -18.26
CA SER A 41 14.99 -18.14 -17.90
C SER A 41 14.59 -18.91 -16.65
N ALA A 42 15.08 -20.14 -16.46
CA ALA A 42 14.85 -20.92 -15.24
C ALA A 42 15.53 -20.29 -14.02
N MET A 43 16.72 -19.72 -14.19
CA MET A 43 17.45 -19.02 -13.13
C MET A 43 16.78 -17.69 -12.73
N LEU A 44 16.12 -17.00 -13.68
CA LEU A 44 15.32 -15.80 -13.43
C LEU A 44 13.90 -16.11 -12.92
N SER A 45 13.42 -17.35 -13.05
CA SER A 45 12.14 -17.79 -12.48
C SER A 45 12.26 -17.97 -10.97
N GLY A 46 12.36 -16.84 -10.25
CA GLY A 46 12.30 -16.81 -8.80
C GLY A 46 11.01 -17.47 -8.33
N SER A 47 11.13 -18.50 -7.49
CA SER A 47 9.97 -19.15 -6.88
C SER A 47 9.04 -18.09 -6.28
N LYS A 48 7.78 -18.07 -6.71
CA LYS A 48 6.78 -17.17 -6.13
C LYS A 48 6.55 -17.62 -4.69
N LYS A 49 7.26 -16.99 -3.75
CA LYS A 49 7.09 -17.22 -2.32
C LYS A 49 5.62 -16.94 -2.00
N HIS A 50 4.85 -17.99 -1.71
CA HIS A 50 3.47 -17.86 -1.28
C HIS A 50 3.46 -16.95 -0.05
N ARG A 51 2.72 -15.83 -0.10
CA ARG A 51 2.61 -14.91 1.04
C ARG A 51 1.88 -15.63 2.16
N GLN A 52 2.63 -16.25 3.07
CA GLN A 52 2.08 -16.78 4.32
C GLN A 52 1.50 -15.59 5.11
N ARG A 53 0.16 -15.52 5.21
CA ARG A 53 -0.54 -14.42 5.90
C ARG A 53 -0.49 -14.56 7.43
N GLY A 54 -0.03 -15.70 7.94
CA GLY A 54 0.19 -15.92 9.37
C GLY A 54 1.01 -17.18 9.64
N VAL A 55 1.46 -17.30 10.89
CA VAL A 55 2.29 -18.40 11.39
C VAL A 55 1.37 -19.37 12.14
N GLN A 56 1.37 -20.64 11.75
CA GLN A 56 0.64 -21.68 12.48
C GLN A 56 1.25 -21.85 13.87
N VAL A 57 0.41 -21.93 14.89
CA VAL A 57 0.82 -22.12 16.28
C VAL A 57 0.12 -23.34 16.81
N ASP A 58 0.89 -24.25 17.39
CA ASP A 58 0.35 -25.36 18.15
C ASP A 58 -0.09 -24.84 19.53
N VAL A 59 -1.40 -24.88 19.78
CA VAL A 59 -2.01 -24.44 21.04
C VAL A 59 -2.62 -25.61 21.81
N GLY A 60 -2.22 -26.86 21.51
CA GLY A 60 -2.71 -28.04 22.22
C GLY A 60 -4.19 -28.40 21.93
N GLY A 61 -4.75 -27.86 20.85
CA GLY A 61 -6.07 -28.21 20.31
C GLY A 61 -5.97 -28.94 18.96
N ASP A 62 -6.96 -28.78 18.08
CA ASP A 62 -6.92 -29.38 16.74
C ASP A 62 -5.74 -28.83 15.92
N PRO A 63 -4.84 -29.68 15.38
CA PRO A 63 -3.68 -29.23 14.65
C PRO A 63 -4.08 -28.50 13.36
N GLY A 64 -3.50 -27.30 13.16
CA GLY A 64 -3.51 -26.60 11.87
C GLY A 64 -4.46 -25.41 11.72
N PHE A 65 -5.36 -25.17 12.68
CA PHE A 65 -6.35 -24.07 12.59
C PHE A 65 -5.87 -22.76 13.23
N THR A 66 -5.07 -22.83 14.28
CA THR A 66 -4.63 -21.63 15.00
C THR A 66 -3.49 -20.95 14.26
N VAL A 67 -3.75 -19.75 13.77
CA VAL A 67 -2.79 -18.94 13.03
C VAL A 67 -2.62 -17.60 13.73
N ARG A 68 -1.38 -17.21 14.01
CA ARG A 68 -1.05 -15.88 14.54
C ARG A 68 -0.50 -14.97 13.44
N SER A 69 -0.52 -13.67 13.71
CA SER A 69 0.18 -12.69 12.87
C SER A 69 1.67 -13.02 12.79
N ALA A 70 2.22 -13.06 11.57
CA ALA A 70 3.66 -13.20 11.36
C ALA A 70 4.46 -11.95 11.77
N ARG A 71 3.77 -10.81 11.98
CA ARG A 71 4.42 -9.52 12.28
C ARG A 71 4.96 -9.46 13.70
N PHE A 72 4.32 -10.15 14.64
CA PHE A 72 4.65 -10.08 16.07
C PHE A 72 4.77 -11.49 16.64
N PRO A 73 5.84 -11.79 17.41
CA PRO A 73 6.06 -13.11 18.01
C PRO A 73 5.06 -13.41 19.13
N SER A 74 4.54 -12.38 19.80
CA SER A 74 3.63 -12.46 20.94
C SER A 74 2.36 -11.62 20.70
N LEU A 75 1.39 -11.77 21.60
CA LEU A 75 0.21 -10.92 21.63
C LEU A 75 0.62 -9.45 21.81
N VAL A 76 0.06 -8.57 21.00
CA VAL A 76 0.24 -7.12 21.13
C VAL A 76 -0.83 -6.60 22.07
N GLU A 77 -0.44 -6.25 23.29
CA GLU A 77 -1.36 -5.73 24.31
C GLU A 77 -1.62 -4.23 24.18
N VAL A 78 -0.59 -3.47 23.80
CA VAL A 78 -0.66 -2.02 23.57
C VAL A 78 -0.21 -1.66 22.16
N PRO A 79 -0.80 -0.64 21.51
CA PRO A 79 -0.43 -0.25 20.15
C PRO A 79 1.05 0.14 20.03
N TRP A 80 1.55 0.87 21.03
CA TRP A 80 2.94 1.28 21.19
C TRP A 80 3.33 1.17 22.67
N GLU A 81 4.64 1.08 22.92
CA GLU A 81 5.18 1.03 24.27
C GLU A 81 4.71 2.26 25.07
N GLY A 82 4.18 2.03 26.28
CA GLY A 82 3.60 3.09 27.12
C GLY A 82 2.15 3.49 26.78
N GLY A 83 1.58 3.03 25.68
CA GLY A 83 0.20 3.33 25.22
C GLY A 83 -0.89 2.65 26.05
N THR A 84 -0.92 2.91 27.35
CA THR A 84 -1.80 2.22 28.34
C THR A 84 -3.24 2.72 28.34
N ASN A 85 -3.50 3.92 27.81
CA ASN A 85 -4.84 4.49 27.73
C ASN A 85 -5.00 5.30 26.43
N LEU A 86 -6.25 5.65 26.09
CA LEU A 86 -6.57 6.33 24.83
C LEU A 86 -5.89 7.70 24.71
N ALA A 87 -5.80 8.47 25.80
CA ALA A 87 -5.15 9.78 25.78
C ALA A 87 -3.65 9.68 25.45
N VAL A 88 -2.95 8.70 26.04
CA VAL A 88 -1.52 8.46 25.74
C VAL A 88 -1.34 7.99 24.31
N VAL A 89 -2.19 7.11 23.81
CA VAL A 89 -2.12 6.66 22.40
C VAL A 89 -2.40 7.82 21.44
N PHE A 90 -3.33 8.71 21.77
CA PHE A 90 -3.58 9.92 20.97
C PHE A 90 -2.36 10.85 20.98
N GLU A 91 -1.80 11.15 22.15
CA GLU A 91 -0.60 11.97 22.29
C GLU A 91 0.58 11.39 21.48
N GLN A 92 0.85 10.09 21.61
CA GLN A 92 1.90 9.39 20.84
C GLN A 92 1.64 9.46 19.33
N SER A 93 0.38 9.34 18.90
CA SER A 93 0.00 9.49 17.49
C SER A 93 0.34 10.88 16.98
N CYS A 94 0.00 11.91 17.77
CA CYS A 94 0.24 13.29 17.43
C CYS A 94 1.74 13.63 17.37
N GLN A 95 2.53 13.14 18.32
CA GLN A 95 3.98 13.33 18.31
C GLN A 95 4.64 12.68 17.09
N LYS A 96 4.22 11.46 16.75
CA LYS A 96 4.78 10.70 15.62
C LYS A 96 4.48 11.31 14.25
N HIS A 97 3.31 11.95 14.12
CA HIS A 97 2.82 12.50 12.86
C HIS A 97 2.64 14.02 12.90
N ALA A 98 3.38 14.70 13.78
CA ALA A 98 3.25 16.12 14.15
C ALA A 98 2.88 17.07 13.00
N SER A 99 3.64 17.06 11.92
CA SER A 99 3.47 17.98 10.77
C SER A 99 2.51 17.48 9.69
N ASN A 100 1.96 16.28 9.81
CA ASN A 100 1.06 15.74 8.81
C ASN A 100 -0.34 16.36 8.92
N PRO A 101 -1.04 16.61 7.79
CA PRO A 101 -2.45 16.97 7.80
C PRO A 101 -3.29 15.88 8.50
N PHE A 102 -4.21 16.30 9.38
CA PHE A 102 -5.07 15.41 10.17
C PHE A 102 -6.56 15.70 9.97
N LEU A 103 -7.04 16.89 10.36
CA LEU A 103 -8.46 17.25 10.27
C LEU A 103 -8.70 18.30 9.18
N GLY A 104 -9.44 17.93 8.15
CA GLY A 104 -9.79 18.81 7.02
C GLY A 104 -11.18 19.41 7.15
N THR A 105 -11.30 20.73 7.04
CA THR A 105 -12.58 21.46 7.07
C THR A 105 -12.74 22.35 5.84
N ARG A 106 -13.98 22.51 5.36
CA ARG A 106 -14.34 23.43 4.26
C ARG A 106 -15.41 24.41 4.72
N ASN A 107 -15.28 25.66 4.31
CA ASN A 107 -16.27 26.68 4.58
C ASN A 107 -17.25 26.80 3.41
N VAL A 108 -18.52 27.05 3.73
CA VAL A 108 -19.51 27.41 2.71
C VAL A 108 -19.25 28.87 2.31
N ILE A 109 -18.96 29.11 1.03
CA ILE A 109 -18.70 30.44 0.49
C ILE A 109 -20.00 31.07 0.01
N LYS A 110 -20.81 30.31 -0.72
CA LYS A 110 -22.05 30.81 -1.32
C LYS A 110 -23.13 29.74 -1.29
N LYS A 111 -24.37 30.18 -1.09
CA LYS A 111 -25.56 29.34 -1.14
C LYS A 111 -26.53 29.95 -2.14
N GLU A 112 -26.81 29.22 -3.22
CA GLU A 112 -27.72 29.65 -4.28
C GLU A 112 -28.94 28.73 -4.29
N THR A 113 -30.14 29.30 -4.32
CA THR A 113 -31.37 28.49 -4.46
C THR A 113 -31.77 28.48 -5.93
N THR A 114 -31.78 27.30 -6.52
CA THR A 114 -32.16 27.08 -7.93
C THR A 114 -33.47 26.33 -7.99
N THR A 115 -34.45 26.89 -8.70
CA THR A 115 -35.73 26.20 -8.97
C THR A 115 -35.58 25.41 -10.26
N SER A 116 -35.79 24.09 -10.18
CA SER A 116 -35.86 23.23 -11.35
C SER A 116 -37.09 23.56 -12.20
N ALA A 117 -37.09 23.13 -13.47
CA ALA A 117 -38.25 23.27 -14.36
C ALA A 117 -39.53 22.64 -13.77
N ASP A 118 -39.38 21.63 -12.91
CA ASP A 118 -40.47 20.94 -12.21
C ASP A 118 -40.99 21.70 -10.96
N GLY A 119 -40.52 22.93 -10.71
CA GLY A 119 -40.92 23.76 -9.57
C GLY A 119 -40.25 23.41 -8.23
N ARG A 120 -39.42 22.35 -8.17
CA ARG A 120 -38.65 21.98 -6.97
C ARG A 120 -37.48 22.94 -6.76
N THR A 121 -37.32 23.46 -5.55
CA THR A 121 -36.18 24.29 -5.15
C THR A 121 -35.06 23.43 -4.58
N PHE A 122 -33.83 23.66 -5.04
CA PHE A 122 -32.63 23.01 -4.53
C PHE A 122 -31.61 24.07 -4.10
N GLU A 123 -30.93 23.81 -2.99
CA GLU A 123 -29.86 24.66 -2.50
C GLU A 123 -28.52 24.15 -3.02
N LYS A 124 -27.86 24.95 -3.86
CA LYS A 124 -26.52 24.69 -4.34
C LYS A 124 -25.52 25.42 -3.46
N LEU A 125 -24.66 24.66 -2.81
CA LEU A 125 -23.57 25.18 -1.98
C LEU A 125 -22.28 25.27 -2.81
N GLN A 126 -21.68 26.45 -2.87
CA GLN A 126 -20.29 26.62 -3.26
C GLN A 126 -19.43 26.62 -1.99
N MET A 127 -18.45 25.73 -1.94
CA MET A 127 -17.59 25.51 -0.77
C MET A 127 -16.14 25.84 -1.11
N SER A 128 -15.39 26.34 -0.12
CA SER A 128 -13.96 26.66 -0.24
C SER A 128 -13.11 25.42 -0.43
N ASP A 129 -11.81 25.60 -0.66
CA ASP A 129 -10.84 24.51 -0.52
C ASP A 129 -10.77 24.01 0.93
N TYR A 130 -10.24 22.79 1.09
CA TYR A 130 -9.98 22.22 2.41
C TYR A 130 -8.87 22.98 3.12
N LYS A 131 -9.14 23.37 4.36
CA LYS A 131 -8.13 23.79 5.33
C LYS A 131 -7.86 22.62 6.26
N TRP A 132 -6.58 22.32 6.45
CA TRP A 132 -6.15 21.18 7.26
C TRP A 132 -5.51 21.67 8.55
N LEU A 133 -5.91 21.07 9.65
CA LEU A 133 -5.14 21.09 10.89
C LEU A 133 -4.15 19.95 10.87
N THR A 134 -2.94 20.20 11.35
CA THR A 134 -1.93 19.19 11.60
C THR A 134 -2.23 18.39 12.86
N PHE A 135 -1.54 17.27 13.05
CA PHE A 135 -1.63 16.49 14.29
C PHE A 135 -1.25 17.33 15.53
N THR A 136 -0.19 18.14 15.43
CA THR A 136 0.23 19.02 16.53
C THR A 136 -0.82 20.07 16.87
N GLU A 137 -1.37 20.76 15.85
CA GLU A 137 -2.41 21.77 16.07
C GLU A 137 -3.66 21.13 16.68
N THR A 138 -4.05 19.95 16.20
CA THR A 138 -5.21 19.23 16.74
C THR A 138 -5.00 18.83 18.20
N PHE A 139 -3.80 18.34 18.55
CA PHE A 139 -3.46 18.02 19.94
C PHE A 139 -3.49 19.26 20.85
N GLN A 140 -3.00 20.39 20.36
CA GLN A 140 -3.06 21.67 21.08
C GLN A 140 -4.51 22.08 21.32
N HIS A 141 -5.37 22.02 20.28
CA HIS A 141 -6.78 22.36 20.41
C HIS A 141 -7.54 21.44 21.40
N ALA A 142 -7.25 20.14 21.39
CA ALA A 142 -7.83 19.20 22.34
C ALA A 142 -7.38 19.52 23.78
N SER A 143 -6.10 19.81 23.97
CA SER A 143 -5.52 20.18 25.27
C SER A 143 -6.11 21.51 25.80
N ASP A 144 -6.29 22.50 24.92
CA ASP A 144 -6.90 23.78 25.26
C ASP A 144 -8.37 23.61 25.64
N PHE A 145 -9.11 22.79 24.90
CA PHE A 145 -10.50 22.45 25.19
C PHE A 145 -10.64 21.75 26.55
N ALA A 146 -9.83 20.72 26.81
CA ALA A 146 -9.81 20.02 28.09
C ALA A 146 -9.44 20.95 29.25
N SER A 147 -8.45 21.82 29.06
CA SER A 147 -8.05 22.83 30.05
C SER A 147 -9.18 23.81 30.35
N GLY A 148 -9.99 24.17 29.35
CA GLY A 148 -11.20 24.97 29.50
C GLY A 148 -12.25 24.28 30.37
N LEU A 149 -12.50 22.99 30.14
CA LEU A 149 -13.44 22.20 30.95
C LEU A 149 -13.01 22.11 32.42
N ILE A 150 -11.71 21.85 32.67
CA ILE A 150 -11.16 21.82 34.04
C ILE A 150 -11.37 23.17 34.74
N LYS A 151 -11.12 24.29 34.04
CA LYS A 151 -11.35 25.65 34.58
C LYS A 151 -12.82 25.94 34.90
N LEU A 152 -13.76 25.29 34.20
CA LEU A 152 -15.20 25.39 34.47
C LEU A 152 -15.66 24.46 35.61
N GLY A 153 -14.74 23.72 36.22
CA GLY A 153 -15.02 22.82 37.35
C GLY A 153 -15.40 21.40 36.95
N HIS A 154 -15.11 20.98 35.70
CA HIS A 154 -15.32 19.60 35.28
C HIS A 154 -14.25 18.66 35.85
N ASP A 155 -14.66 17.59 36.50
CA ASP A 155 -13.77 16.55 37.05
C ASP A 155 -13.74 15.29 36.15
N LYS A 156 -12.72 14.44 36.33
CA LYS A 156 -12.50 13.21 35.57
C LYS A 156 -13.67 12.21 35.63
N SER A 157 -14.46 12.25 36.70
CA SER A 157 -15.64 11.38 36.88
C SER A 157 -16.93 11.95 36.28
N ASP A 158 -16.90 13.23 35.87
CA ASP A 158 -18.08 13.90 35.36
C ASP A 158 -18.42 13.42 33.95
N ARG A 159 -19.70 13.53 33.61
CA ARG A 159 -20.21 13.11 32.29
C ARG A 159 -20.56 14.35 31.49
N ALA A 160 -20.03 14.44 30.28
CA ALA A 160 -20.40 15.45 29.30
C ALA A 160 -21.25 14.81 28.18
N ALA A 161 -22.30 15.51 27.77
CA ALA A 161 -23.04 15.20 26.56
C ALA A 161 -22.65 16.22 25.49
N ILE A 162 -22.18 15.74 24.34
CA ILE A 162 -21.81 16.60 23.22
C ILE A 162 -22.80 16.29 22.09
N PHE A 163 -23.42 17.32 21.53
CA PHE A 163 -24.27 17.22 20.35
C PHE A 163 -23.61 17.98 19.21
N ALA A 164 -23.10 17.25 18.22
CA ALA A 164 -22.48 17.84 17.05
C ALA A 164 -22.65 16.93 15.82
N GLU A 165 -22.48 17.53 14.65
CA GLU A 165 -22.31 16.81 13.39
C GLU A 165 -20.88 16.26 13.26
N THR A 166 -20.62 15.46 12.22
CA THR A 166 -19.28 14.94 11.91
C THR A 166 -18.35 16.05 11.40
N ARG A 167 -17.88 16.90 12.32
CA ARG A 167 -16.99 18.04 12.06
C ARG A 167 -15.68 17.93 12.84
N ALA A 168 -14.66 18.71 12.47
CA ALA A 168 -13.35 18.67 13.13
C ALA A 168 -13.45 18.97 14.63
N GLU A 169 -14.29 19.93 15.01
CA GLU A 169 -14.53 20.34 16.39
C GLU A 169 -15.07 19.18 17.25
N TRP A 170 -15.95 18.32 16.68
CA TRP A 170 -16.43 17.12 17.35
C TRP A 170 -15.29 16.15 17.67
N PHE A 171 -14.40 15.90 16.70
CA PHE A 171 -13.26 15.02 16.91
C PHE A 171 -12.29 15.56 17.94
N ILE A 172 -12.04 16.87 17.94
CA ILE A 172 -11.19 17.56 18.92
C ILE A 172 -11.76 17.42 20.33
N SER A 173 -13.06 17.68 20.51
CA SER A 173 -13.70 17.61 21.83
C SER A 173 -13.82 16.19 22.41
N LEU A 174 -13.64 15.16 21.58
CA LEU A 174 -13.71 13.75 21.99
C LEU A 174 -12.37 13.22 22.54
N GLN A 175 -11.24 13.88 22.24
CA GLN A 175 -9.91 13.49 22.72
C GLN A 175 -9.64 14.04 24.11
#